data_AF-A0A329R6S7-F1
#
_entry.id   AF-A0A329R6S7-F1
#
_cell.length_a   1.000
_cell.length_b   1.000
_cell.length_c   1.000
_cell.angle_alpha   90.00
_cell.angle_beta   90.00
_cell.angle_gamma   90.00
#
_symmetry.space_group_name_H-M   'P 1'
#
loop_
_entity.id
_entity.type
_entity.pdbx_description
1 polymer ?
#
loop_
_entity_poly.entity_id
_entity_poly.type
_entity_poly.pdbx_seq_one_letter_code
_entity_poly.pdbx_strand_id
1 'polypeptide(L)'
;MKWLKTFAFELKGMRTRPDKWCAAFELSLRDGAIYWFRQLPKQTRRKWKLLFQAFINYYCTQYKQSPVARYYAATRERKEYICDYLNRLNGYARNARLQVEKALRDAKDHVEQFLLTCGDDRHMPDLGRLRLNDIRELEEVLVSLLKEKERLIARGATQQFRYEWDSYCRGDARSRSEGRSEQDRSNRR
;
A
#
# COMPACT_ATOMS: atom_id res chain seq x y z
N MET A 1 -9.87 19.14 1.37
CA MET A 1 -9.09 19.98 0.44
C MET A 1 -9.07 21.49 0.74
N LYS A 2 -9.92 22.02 1.62
CA LYS A 2 -9.97 23.46 1.96
C LYS A 2 -8.65 23.97 2.58
N TRP A 3 -8.07 23.21 3.50
CA TRP A 3 -6.80 23.53 4.16
C TRP A 3 -5.63 23.77 3.20
N LEU A 4 -5.42 22.88 2.22
CA LEU A 4 -4.30 23.00 1.27
C LEU A 4 -4.43 24.25 0.37
N LYS A 5 -5.67 24.62 0.01
CA LYS A 5 -5.95 25.84 -0.77
C LYS A 5 -5.67 27.09 0.05
N THR A 6 -6.07 27.10 1.33
CA THR A 6 -5.78 28.19 2.28
C THR A 6 -4.26 28.33 2.51
N PHE A 7 -3.58 27.22 2.77
CA PHE A 7 -2.12 27.18 2.95
C PHE A 7 -1.35 27.73 1.73
N ALA A 8 -1.72 27.31 0.51
CA ALA A 8 -1.10 27.80 -0.71
C ALA A 8 -1.40 29.29 -0.99
N PHE A 9 -2.56 29.78 -0.56
CA PHE A 9 -2.93 31.19 -0.69
C PHE A 9 -2.13 32.07 0.28
N GLU A 10 -1.99 31.66 1.53
CA GLU A 10 -1.19 32.34 2.56
C GLU A 10 0.30 32.43 2.15
N LEU A 11 0.88 31.33 1.66
CA LEU A 11 2.27 31.31 1.17
C LEU A 11 2.50 32.22 -0.05
N LYS A 12 1.50 32.34 -0.93
CA LYS A 12 1.53 33.28 -2.07
C LYS A 12 1.46 34.74 -1.60
N GLY A 13 0.62 35.02 -0.61
CA GLY A 13 0.50 36.36 -0.01
C GLY A 13 1.79 36.84 0.66
N MET A 14 2.55 35.92 1.27
CA MET A 14 3.82 36.23 1.96
C MET A 14 5.04 36.40 1.04
N ARG A 15 4.88 36.34 -0.30
CA ARG A 15 5.98 36.42 -1.30
C ARG A 15 7.15 35.47 -1.01
N THR A 16 6.89 34.36 -0.31
CA THR A 16 7.93 33.41 0.07
C THR A 16 8.43 32.70 -1.19
N ARG A 17 9.73 32.45 -1.32
CA ARG A 17 10.28 31.76 -2.49
C ARG A 17 9.84 30.27 -2.49
N PRO A 18 9.66 29.62 -3.66
CA PRO A 18 9.16 28.24 -3.75
C PRO A 18 9.99 27.20 -2.99
N ASP A 19 11.29 27.43 -2.84
CA ASP A 19 12.21 26.62 -2.03
C ASP A 19 11.86 26.66 -0.53
N LYS A 20 11.31 27.79 -0.04
CA LYS A 20 10.83 27.94 1.34
C LYS A 20 9.40 27.40 1.56
N TRP A 21 8.60 27.26 0.50
CA TRP A 21 7.25 26.68 0.59
C TRP A 21 7.30 25.21 0.98
N CYS A 22 8.28 24.47 0.46
CA CYS A 22 8.51 23.08 0.83
C CYS A 22 8.83 22.90 2.32
N ALA A 23 9.67 23.78 2.88
CA ALA A 23 10.01 23.75 4.30
C ALA A 23 8.81 24.13 5.18
N ALA A 24 8.07 25.18 4.82
CA ALA A 24 6.84 25.56 5.51
C ALA A 24 5.80 24.43 5.47
N PHE A 25 5.71 23.72 4.35
CA PHE A 25 4.82 22.58 4.18
C PHE A 25 5.22 21.43 5.09
N GLU A 26 6.50 21.05 5.11
CA GLU A 26 7.01 20.02 6.03
C GLU A 26 6.67 20.32 7.50
N LEU A 27 6.83 21.57 7.93
CA LEU A 27 6.52 22.00 9.30
C LEU A 27 5.02 21.98 9.62
N SER A 28 4.17 22.08 8.60
CA SER A 28 2.72 22.02 8.73
C SER A 28 2.17 20.60 8.86
N LEU A 29 2.96 19.59 8.49
CA LEU A 29 2.55 18.18 8.58
C LEU A 29 2.60 17.69 10.03
N ARG A 30 1.73 16.75 10.35
CA ARG A 30 1.63 16.07 11.65
C ARG A 30 1.50 14.57 11.43
N ASP A 31 1.93 13.79 12.43
CA ASP A 31 1.73 12.34 12.52
C ASP A 31 2.11 11.58 11.24
N GLY A 32 1.25 10.69 10.75
CA GLY A 32 1.48 9.88 9.54
C GLY A 32 1.86 10.70 8.30
N ALA A 33 1.46 11.97 8.22
CA ALA A 33 1.77 12.82 7.07
C ALA A 33 3.25 13.22 7.02
N ILE A 34 3.94 13.38 8.16
CA ILE A 34 5.37 13.69 8.14
C ILE A 34 6.21 12.48 7.70
N TYR A 35 5.78 11.28 8.06
CA TYR A 35 6.43 10.04 7.62
C TYR A 35 6.27 9.83 6.11
N TRP A 36 5.07 10.05 5.56
CA TRP A 36 4.86 10.06 4.11
C TRP A 36 5.76 11.07 3.40
N PHE A 37 5.85 12.30 3.92
CA PHE A 37 6.69 13.33 3.33
C PHE A 37 8.16 12.93 3.29
N ARG A 38 8.69 12.35 4.38
CA ARG A 38 10.09 11.91 4.50
C ARG A 38 10.45 10.78 3.53
N GLN A 39 9.49 9.93 3.18
CA GLN A 39 9.67 8.85 2.19
C GLN A 39 9.78 9.36 0.75
N LEU A 40 9.38 10.61 0.48
CA LEU A 40 9.50 11.18 -0.86
C LEU A 40 10.97 11.40 -1.25
N PRO A 41 11.32 11.16 -2.53
CA PRO A 41 12.63 11.51 -3.07
C PRO A 41 12.99 12.97 -2.77
N LYS A 42 14.27 13.22 -2.45
CA LYS A 42 14.79 14.55 -2.11
C LYS A 42 14.46 15.61 -3.19
N GLN A 43 14.47 15.21 -4.46
CA GLN A 43 14.08 16.07 -5.59
C GLN A 43 12.60 16.48 -5.58
N THR A 44 11.72 15.58 -5.12
CA THR A 44 10.28 15.83 -4.98
C THR A 44 10.04 16.78 -3.81
N ARG A 45 10.71 16.54 -2.66
CA ARG A 45 10.59 17.39 -1.46
C ARG A 45 11.04 18.82 -1.66
N ARG A 46 12.03 19.08 -2.53
CA ARG A 46 12.63 20.41 -2.74
C ARG A 46 11.92 21.27 -3.80
N LYS A 47 11.03 20.67 -4.59
CA LYS A 47 10.31 21.37 -5.67
C LYS A 47 8.83 21.41 -5.33
N TRP A 48 8.33 22.59 -4.97
CA TRP A 48 6.93 22.78 -4.56
C TRP A 48 5.92 22.15 -5.52
N LYS A 49 6.10 22.34 -6.83
CA LYS A 49 5.21 21.76 -7.85
C LYS A 49 5.14 20.23 -7.78
N LEU A 50 6.28 19.55 -7.58
CA LEU A 50 6.35 18.10 -7.49
C LEU A 50 5.80 17.59 -6.15
N LEU A 51 6.16 18.26 -5.06
CA LEU A 51 5.66 17.97 -3.72
C LEU A 51 4.13 18.09 -3.65
N PHE A 52 3.60 19.20 -4.16
CA PHE A 52 2.17 19.46 -4.21
C PHE A 52 1.45 18.41 -5.06
N GLN A 53 1.99 18.07 -6.24
CA GLN A 53 1.40 17.04 -7.09
C GLN A 53 1.41 15.66 -6.42
N ALA A 54 2.49 15.31 -5.72
CA ALA A 54 2.58 14.06 -4.95
C ALA A 54 1.57 14.05 -3.80
N PHE A 55 1.40 15.18 -3.10
CA PHE A 55 0.41 15.30 -2.01
C PHE A 55 -1.02 15.14 -2.54
N ILE A 56 -1.36 15.83 -3.64
CA ILE A 56 -2.66 15.67 -4.31
C ILE A 56 -2.85 14.23 -4.78
N ASN A 57 -1.83 13.59 -5.33
CA ASN A 57 -1.96 12.22 -5.81
C ASN A 57 -2.00 11.16 -4.69
N TYR A 58 -1.52 11.50 -3.50
CA TYR A 58 -1.56 10.57 -2.38
C TYR A 58 -2.85 10.75 -1.56
N TYR A 59 -3.21 12.00 -1.25
CA TYR A 59 -4.34 12.33 -0.38
C TYR A 59 -5.63 12.66 -1.15
N CYS A 60 -5.57 13.06 -2.42
CA CYS A 60 -6.73 13.63 -3.14
C CYS A 60 -7.19 12.86 -4.38
N THR A 61 -6.33 12.11 -5.09
CA THR A 61 -6.81 11.18 -6.14
C THR A 61 -7.52 9.96 -5.54
N GLN A 62 -7.21 9.61 -4.30
CA GLN A 62 -8.02 8.71 -3.44
C GLN A 62 -9.42 9.28 -3.10
N TYR A 63 -9.73 10.52 -3.47
CA TYR A 63 -10.98 11.24 -3.11
C TYR A 63 -11.95 11.46 -4.28
N LYS A 64 -11.57 11.11 -5.52
CA LYS A 64 -12.46 11.26 -6.69
C LYS A 64 -13.51 10.15 -6.81
N GLN A 65 -13.25 9.00 -6.20
CA GLN A 65 -14.17 7.89 -6.15
C GLN A 65 -15.00 7.96 -4.86
N SER A 66 -16.31 7.74 -4.97
CA SER A 66 -17.16 7.58 -3.78
C SER A 66 -16.57 6.48 -2.89
N PRO A 67 -16.78 6.52 -1.56
CA PRO A 67 -16.34 5.43 -0.69
C PRO A 67 -16.77 4.04 -1.18
N VAL A 68 -17.98 3.96 -1.74
CA VAL A 68 -18.53 2.75 -2.39
C VAL A 68 -17.73 2.36 -3.64
N ALA A 69 -17.38 3.31 -4.51
CA ALA A 69 -16.59 3.02 -5.70
C ALA A 69 -15.16 2.54 -5.34
N ARG A 70 -14.56 3.07 -4.27
CA ARG A 70 -13.27 2.59 -3.77
C ARG A 70 -13.35 1.16 -3.23
N TYR A 71 -14.44 0.83 -2.56
CA TYR A 71 -14.69 -0.51 -2.06
C TYR A 71 -14.77 -1.53 -3.21
N TYR A 72 -15.59 -1.27 -4.23
CA TYR A 72 -15.74 -2.21 -5.35
C TYR A 72 -14.54 -2.26 -6.30
N ALA A 73 -13.73 -1.20 -6.36
CA ALA A 73 -12.50 -1.16 -7.17
C ALA A 73 -11.27 -1.74 -6.45
N ALA A 74 -11.38 -2.05 -5.15
CA ALA A 74 -10.26 -2.58 -4.37
C ALA A 74 -9.82 -3.94 -4.90
N THR A 75 -8.52 -4.09 -5.12
CA THR A 75 -7.87 -5.36 -5.49
C THR A 75 -6.57 -5.49 -4.72
N ARG A 76 -6.18 -6.73 -4.41
CA ARG A 76 -4.90 -7.00 -3.73
C ARG A 76 -3.74 -6.66 -4.66
N GLU A 77 -2.77 -5.94 -4.14
CA GLU A 77 -1.54 -5.67 -4.88
C GLU A 77 -0.61 -6.89 -4.86
N ARG A 78 0.18 -7.11 -5.92
CA ARG A 78 1.03 -8.32 -6.07
C ARG A 78 1.99 -8.59 -4.90
N LYS A 79 2.36 -7.57 -4.15
CA LYS A 79 3.31 -7.64 -3.01
C LYS A 79 2.64 -7.41 -1.66
N GLU A 80 1.32 -7.20 -1.62
CA GLU A 80 0.58 -6.93 -0.40
C GLU A 80 0.25 -8.25 0.31
N TYR A 81 0.49 -8.32 1.62
CA TYR A 81 0.11 -9.50 2.39
C TYR A 81 -1.41 -9.66 2.46
N ILE A 82 -1.89 -10.89 2.48
CA ILE A 82 -3.34 -11.19 2.48
C ILE A 82 -4.06 -10.55 3.67
N CYS A 83 -3.46 -10.61 4.87
CA CYS A 83 -4.03 -9.98 6.06
C CYS A 83 -4.06 -8.44 5.94
N ASP A 84 -3.02 -7.84 5.34
CA ASP A 84 -2.98 -6.40 5.12
C ASP A 84 -4.07 -5.98 4.11
N TYR A 85 -4.28 -6.80 3.09
CA TYR A 85 -5.36 -6.60 2.13
C TYR A 85 -6.74 -6.67 2.79
N LEU A 86 -6.99 -7.69 3.62
CA LEU A 86 -8.25 -7.82 4.36
C LEU A 86 -8.49 -6.59 5.25
N ASN A 87 -7.47 -6.14 5.99
CA ASN A 87 -7.56 -4.95 6.83
C ASN A 87 -7.87 -3.68 6.02
N ARG A 88 -7.25 -3.52 4.85
CA ARG A 88 -7.50 -2.41 3.93
C ARG A 88 -8.93 -2.44 3.39
N LEU A 89 -9.41 -3.60 2.97
CA LEU A 89 -10.76 -3.81 2.45
C LEU A 89 -11.84 -3.56 3.52
N ASN A 90 -11.62 -4.04 4.76
CA ASN A 90 -12.44 -3.74 5.93
C ASN A 90 -12.53 -2.22 6.17
N GLY A 91 -11.40 -1.51 6.04
CA GLY A 91 -11.36 -0.05 6.11
C GLY A 91 -12.22 0.62 5.04
N TYR A 92 -12.21 0.11 3.80
CA TYR A 92 -13.07 0.64 2.73
C TYR A 92 -14.54 0.37 2.95
N ALA A 93 -14.91 -0.82 3.44
CA ALA A 93 -16.30 -1.14 3.77
C ALA A 93 -16.86 -0.22 4.86
N ARG A 94 -16.09 0.04 5.93
CA ARG A 94 -16.46 1.00 6.97
C ARG A 94 -16.64 2.42 6.43
N ASN A 95 -15.71 2.85 5.56
CA ASN A 95 -15.80 4.15 4.91
C ASN A 95 -17.01 4.28 3.97
N ALA A 96 -17.45 3.16 3.38
CA ALA A 96 -18.66 3.05 2.57
C ALA A 96 -19.94 2.87 3.40
N ARG A 97 -19.84 2.79 4.74
CA ARG A 97 -20.94 2.53 5.67
C ARG A 97 -21.66 1.20 5.43
N LEU A 98 -20.93 0.20 4.91
CA LEU A 98 -21.43 -1.16 4.77
C LEU A 98 -21.47 -1.83 6.14
N GLN A 99 -22.54 -2.58 6.43
CA GLN A 99 -22.69 -3.27 7.72
C GLN A 99 -22.04 -4.65 7.67
N VAL A 100 -20.72 -4.68 7.52
CA VAL A 100 -19.93 -5.91 7.37
C VAL A 100 -19.69 -6.66 8.70
N GLU A 101 -19.88 -6.00 9.84
CA GLU A 101 -19.63 -6.55 11.18
C GLU A 101 -20.89 -7.15 11.84
N LYS A 102 -22.07 -6.67 11.43
CA LYS A 102 -23.35 -7.25 11.86
C LYS A 102 -23.76 -8.18 10.74
N ALA A 103 -23.92 -9.48 11.02
CA ALA A 103 -24.19 -10.58 10.07
C ALA A 103 -25.47 -10.39 9.19
N LEU A 104 -25.48 -9.31 8.44
CA LEU A 104 -26.47 -8.88 7.48
C LEU A 104 -25.96 -9.23 6.08
N ARG A 105 -26.79 -9.02 5.06
CA ARG A 105 -26.47 -9.33 3.65
C ARG A 105 -25.09 -8.77 3.23
N ASP A 106 -24.74 -7.58 3.74
CA ASP A 106 -23.46 -6.91 3.51
C ASP A 106 -22.22 -7.71 3.96
N ALA A 107 -22.32 -8.54 5.01
CA ALA A 107 -21.18 -9.32 5.52
C ALA A 107 -20.78 -10.45 4.55
N LYS A 108 -21.77 -11.15 3.99
CA LYS A 108 -21.55 -12.20 2.99
C LYS A 108 -21.01 -11.63 1.69
N ASP A 109 -21.62 -10.55 1.20
CA ASP A 109 -21.17 -9.85 -0.01
C ASP A 109 -19.74 -9.32 0.15
N HIS A 110 -19.34 -8.98 1.39
CA HIS A 110 -17.99 -8.54 1.70
C HIS A 110 -16.95 -9.66 1.66
N VAL A 111 -17.28 -10.83 2.20
CA VAL A 111 -16.43 -12.02 2.11
C VAL A 111 -16.27 -12.45 0.64
N GLU A 112 -17.36 -12.43 -0.14
CA GLU A 112 -17.30 -12.71 -1.58
C GLU A 112 -16.43 -11.70 -2.32
N GLN A 113 -16.56 -10.40 -2.01
CA GLN A 113 -15.69 -9.36 -2.57
C GLN A 113 -14.23 -9.61 -2.24
N PHE A 114 -13.90 -10.00 -1.00
CA PHE A 114 -12.52 -10.34 -0.62
C PHE A 114 -11.99 -11.51 -1.45
N LEU A 115 -12.73 -12.61 -1.55
CA LEU A 115 -12.32 -13.80 -2.29
C LEU A 115 -12.11 -13.50 -3.79
N LEU A 116 -12.97 -12.66 -4.38
CA LEU A 116 -12.85 -12.24 -5.78
C LEU A 116 -11.58 -11.39 -6.05
N THR A 117 -11.19 -10.57 -5.08
CA THR A 117 -10.21 -9.49 -5.28
C THR A 117 -8.85 -9.76 -4.65
N CYS A 118 -8.72 -10.86 -3.90
CA CYS A 118 -7.48 -11.27 -3.23
C CYS A 118 -6.41 -11.85 -4.18
N GLY A 119 -6.77 -12.14 -5.44
CA GLY A 119 -5.86 -12.63 -6.48
C GLY A 119 -5.49 -14.12 -6.37
N ASP A 120 -4.75 -14.63 -7.36
CA ASP A 120 -4.32 -16.04 -7.46
C ASP A 120 -3.20 -16.40 -6.47
N ASP A 121 -3.45 -16.28 -5.17
CA ASP A 121 -2.63 -17.01 -4.21
C ASP A 121 -3.00 -18.50 -4.31
N ARG A 122 -2.02 -19.40 -4.45
CA ARG A 122 -2.24 -20.84 -4.70
C ARG A 122 -3.07 -21.55 -3.62
N HIS A 123 -3.33 -20.87 -2.51
CA HIS A 123 -4.06 -21.33 -1.33
C HIS A 123 -5.46 -20.68 -1.19
N MET A 124 -5.79 -19.68 -2.04
CA MET A 124 -7.11 -19.05 -2.12
C MET A 124 -8.20 -19.91 -2.79
N PRO A 125 -7.90 -20.80 -3.76
CA PRO A 125 -8.91 -21.68 -4.35
C PRO A 125 -9.62 -22.57 -3.33
N ASP A 126 -8.94 -22.93 -2.24
CA ASP A 126 -9.52 -23.74 -1.15
C ASP A 126 -10.49 -22.91 -0.28
N LEU A 127 -10.25 -21.61 -0.15
CA LEU A 127 -11.13 -20.67 0.56
C LEU A 127 -12.45 -20.45 -0.19
N GLY A 128 -12.42 -20.42 -1.52
CA GLY A 128 -13.63 -20.30 -2.35
C GLY A 128 -14.59 -21.50 -2.24
N ARG A 129 -14.11 -22.64 -1.70
CA ARG A 129 -14.93 -23.84 -1.43
C ARG A 129 -15.60 -23.80 -0.06
N LEU A 130 -15.11 -22.96 0.85
CA LEU A 130 -15.67 -22.79 2.18
C LEU A 130 -16.82 -21.78 2.11
N ARG A 131 -17.99 -22.16 2.62
CA ARG A 131 -19.17 -21.28 2.72
C ARG A 131 -19.01 -20.32 3.90
N LEU A 132 -18.08 -19.38 3.76
CA LEU A 132 -17.81 -18.34 4.74
C LEU A 132 -18.92 -17.27 4.68
N ASN A 133 -19.56 -16.99 5.81
CA ASN A 133 -20.70 -16.08 5.88
C ASN A 133 -20.38 -14.74 6.56
N ASP A 134 -19.28 -14.69 7.32
CA ASP A 134 -18.86 -13.48 8.00
C ASP A 134 -17.33 -13.33 8.04
N ILE A 135 -16.88 -12.12 8.43
CA ILE A 135 -15.46 -11.77 8.53
C ILE A 135 -14.73 -12.63 9.57
N ARG A 136 -15.40 -13.07 10.63
CA ARG A 136 -14.76 -13.82 11.73
C ARG A 136 -14.39 -15.22 11.25
N GLU A 137 -15.31 -15.89 10.55
CA GLU A 137 -15.04 -17.18 9.92
C GLU A 137 -13.88 -17.06 8.91
N LEU A 138 -13.84 -15.98 8.13
CA LEU A 138 -12.76 -15.71 7.18
C LEU A 138 -11.40 -15.51 7.89
N GLU A 139 -11.37 -14.72 8.97
CA GLU A 139 -10.16 -14.48 9.77
C GLU A 139 -9.63 -15.77 10.41
N GLU A 140 -10.51 -16.62 10.96
CA GLU A 140 -10.15 -17.90 11.58
C GLU A 140 -9.49 -18.87 10.59
N VAL A 141 -10.06 -18.97 9.38
CA VAL A 141 -9.50 -19.84 8.34
C VAL A 141 -8.18 -19.26 7.81
N LEU A 142 -8.08 -17.94 7.62
CA LEU A 142 -6.83 -17.30 7.21
C LEU A 142 -5.71 -17.54 8.21
N VAL A 143 -5.98 -17.40 9.51
CA VAL A 143 -5.01 -17.69 10.58
C VAL A 143 -4.58 -19.16 10.53
N SER A 144 -5.52 -20.07 10.30
CA SER A 144 -5.25 -21.51 10.22
C SER A 144 -4.37 -21.86 9.02
N LEU A 145 -4.64 -21.28 7.85
CA LEU A 145 -3.84 -21.46 6.63
C LEU A 145 -2.42 -20.91 6.79
N LEU A 146 -2.27 -19.73 7.39
CA LEU A 146 -0.96 -19.13 7.61
C LEU A 146 -0.13 -19.97 8.58
N LYS A 147 -0.73 -20.52 9.64
CA LYS A 147 -0.07 -21.45 10.57
C LYS A 147 0.34 -22.75 9.90
N GLU A 148 -0.49 -23.31 9.02
CA GLU A 148 -0.14 -24.52 8.29
C GLU A 148 1.03 -24.28 7.33
N LYS A 149 1.04 -23.13 6.65
CA LYS A 149 2.15 -22.69 5.80
C LYS A 149 3.46 -22.55 6.59
N GLU A 150 3.40 -21.96 7.79
CA GLU A 150 4.56 -21.81 8.67
C GLU A 150 5.11 -23.19 9.11
N ARG A 151 4.23 -24.15 9.40
CA ARG A 151 4.62 -25.54 9.70
C ARG A 151 5.24 -26.25 8.50
N LEU A 152 4.72 -26.04 7.29
CA LEU A 152 5.27 -26.62 6.07
C LEU A 152 6.67 -26.07 5.75
N ILE A 153 6.88 -24.77 5.98
CA ILE A 153 8.20 -24.13 5.87
C ILE A 153 9.16 -24.69 6.93
N ALA A 154 8.72 -24.83 8.18
CA ALA A 154 9.51 -25.39 9.27
C ALA A 154 9.89 -26.87 9.06
N ARG A 155 9.04 -27.63 8.35
CA ARG A 155 9.26 -29.06 8.02
C ARG A 155 10.19 -29.28 6.82
N GLY A 156 10.76 -28.23 6.23
CA GLY A 156 11.83 -28.36 5.24
C GLY A 156 11.37 -28.64 3.80
N ALA A 157 10.14 -28.28 3.43
CA ALA A 157 9.66 -28.39 2.05
C ALA A 157 10.29 -27.29 1.15
N THR A 158 11.46 -27.62 0.62
CA THR A 158 12.11 -27.21 -0.64
C THR A 158 12.53 -25.74 -0.83
N GLN A 159 13.80 -25.60 -1.23
CA GLN A 159 14.58 -24.37 -1.49
C GLN A 159 13.86 -23.23 -2.23
N GLN A 160 12.80 -23.48 -3.03
CA GLN A 160 12.02 -22.42 -3.70
C GLN A 160 11.37 -21.44 -2.71
N PHE A 161 10.87 -21.91 -1.57
CA PHE A 161 10.27 -21.05 -0.55
C PHE A 161 11.30 -20.15 0.14
N ARG A 162 12.54 -20.63 0.29
CA ARG A 162 13.61 -19.91 0.99
C ARG A 162 14.19 -18.77 0.15
N TYR A 163 14.31 -18.95 -1.18
CA TYR A 163 14.75 -17.86 -2.07
C TYR A 163 13.72 -16.74 -2.19
N GLU A 164 12.43 -17.07 -2.19
CA GLU A 164 11.37 -16.06 -2.17
C GLU A 164 11.33 -15.35 -0.81
N TRP A 165 11.29 -16.09 0.31
CA TRP A 165 11.32 -15.53 1.67
C TRP A 165 12.56 -14.66 1.96
N ASP A 166 13.76 -15.07 1.56
CA ASP A 166 14.98 -14.27 1.76
C ASP A 166 15.00 -13.02 0.87
N SER A 167 14.37 -13.06 -0.32
CA SER A 167 14.15 -11.86 -1.14
C SER A 167 13.12 -10.91 -0.51
N TYR A 168 12.20 -11.40 0.32
CA TYR A 168 11.21 -10.61 1.07
C TYR A 168 11.80 -10.00 2.37
N CYS A 169 12.92 -10.51 2.89
CA CYS A 169 13.56 -9.98 4.10
C CYS A 169 14.87 -9.19 3.88
N ARG A 170 15.60 -9.36 2.75
CA ARG A 170 16.90 -8.67 2.48
C ARG A 170 16.82 -7.51 1.48
N GLY A 171 15.68 -6.86 1.35
CA GLY A 171 15.48 -5.76 0.40
C GLY A 171 16.24 -4.46 0.66
N ASP A 172 17.05 -4.34 1.74
CA ASP A 172 17.53 -3.02 2.18
C ASP A 172 19.01 -2.89 2.61
N ALA A 173 19.91 -3.81 2.23
CA ALA A 173 21.29 -3.75 2.74
C ALA A 173 22.45 -3.84 1.73
N ARG A 174 22.23 -3.98 0.41
CA ARG A 174 23.37 -4.06 -0.53
C ARG A 174 23.10 -3.36 -1.86
N SER A 175 23.22 -2.04 -1.86
CA SER A 175 23.61 -1.29 -3.06
C SER A 175 24.39 -0.04 -2.65
N ARG A 176 25.55 -0.28 -2.02
CA ARG A 176 26.63 0.70 -1.91
C ARG A 176 27.97 -0.04 -1.92
N SER A 177 28.85 0.40 -2.84
CA SER A 177 30.27 0.04 -3.07
C SER A 177 30.53 -1.44 -3.43
N GLU A 178 31.28 -1.87 -4.44
CA GLU A 178 32.29 -1.39 -5.41
C GLU A 178 32.39 -2.54 -6.47
N GLY A 179 32.88 -2.41 -7.70
CA GLY A 179 33.69 -1.37 -8.30
C GLY A 179 34.07 -1.68 -9.76
N ARG A 180 35.06 -0.91 -10.21
CA ARG A 180 35.80 -0.95 -11.48
C ARG A 180 36.03 -2.37 -12.06
N SER A 181 35.83 -2.54 -13.36
CA SER A 181 36.93 -2.56 -14.37
C SER A 181 36.42 -2.94 -15.77
N GLU A 182 36.91 -2.17 -16.75
CA GLU A 182 37.26 -2.52 -18.13
C GLU A 182 36.26 -3.26 -19.05
N GLN A 183 35.76 -2.53 -20.06
CA GLN A 183 36.05 -2.95 -21.43
C GLN A 183 36.12 -1.75 -22.38
N ASP A 184 37.32 -1.63 -22.96
CA ASP A 184 37.74 -0.77 -24.03
C ASP A 184 37.08 -1.16 -25.38
N ARG A 185 37.17 -0.22 -26.33
CA ARG A 185 36.93 -0.30 -27.78
C ARG A 185 35.55 0.08 -28.30
N SER A 186 35.46 1.33 -28.76
CA SER A 186 35.43 1.64 -30.20
C SER A 186 34.82 3.03 -30.43
N ASN A 187 35.65 4.07 -30.47
CA ASN A 187 35.28 5.31 -31.15
C ASN A 187 36.27 5.57 -32.29
N ARG A 188 35.78 5.40 -33.52
CA ARG A 188 36.49 5.75 -34.75
C ARG A 188 35.45 6.37 -35.69
N ARG A 189 35.24 7.67 -35.58
CA ARG A 189 35.01 8.63 -36.66
C ARG A 189 34.83 10.04 -36.09
#